data_AF-A0A8S4AJT9-F1
#
_entry.id   AF-A0A8S4AJT9-F1
#
_cell.length_a   1.000
_cell.length_b   1.000
_cell.length_c   1.000
_cell.angle_alpha   90.00
_cell.angle_beta   90.00
_cell.angle_gamma   90.00
#
_symmetry.space_group_name_H-M   'P 1'
#
loop_
_entity.id
_entity.type
_entity.pdbx_description
1 polymer ?
#
loop_
_entity_poly.entity_id
_entity_poly.type
_entity_poly.pdbx_seq_one_letter_code
_entity_poly.pdbx_strand_id
1 'polypeptide(L)' 'MDTNAAQDPISYLNTVIPYEKRASPPSVDDLQMLTNILYAMKEDSDKVPTLLTDYILKGH' A
#
# COMPACT_ATOMS: atom_id res chain seq x y z
N MET A 1 -20.33 30.68 2.14
CA MET A 1 -19.22 29.79 2.53
C MET A 1 -19.88 28.55 3.11
N ASP A 2 -19.30 27.37 2.87
CA ASP A 2 -19.86 26.02 3.12
C ASP A 2 -20.82 25.57 1.99
N THR A 3 -20.70 24.41 1.34
CA THR A 3 -19.89 23.19 1.49
C THR A 3 -19.91 22.49 0.13
N ASN A 4 -18.76 22.19 -0.48
CA ASN A 4 -18.66 21.07 -1.44
C ASN A 4 -17.18 20.76 -1.74
N ALA A 5 -16.50 20.18 -0.74
CA ALA A 5 -15.46 19.22 -1.09
C ALA A 5 -16.22 17.93 -1.40
N ALA A 6 -16.52 17.70 -2.68
CA ALA A 6 -16.78 16.36 -3.15
C ALA A 6 -15.47 15.59 -2.95
N GLN A 7 -15.30 15.08 -1.73
CA GLN A 7 -14.31 14.08 -1.41
C GLN A 7 -14.82 12.83 -2.13
N ASP A 8 -14.37 12.64 -3.37
CA ASP A 8 -14.58 11.39 -4.08
C ASP A 8 -14.29 10.25 -3.10
N PRO A 9 -15.22 9.31 -2.89
CA PRO A 9 -14.95 8.19 -2.01
C PRO A 9 -13.75 7.49 -2.62
N ILE A 10 -12.61 7.54 -1.91
CA ILE A 10 -11.42 6.75 -2.23
C ILE A 10 -11.96 5.34 -2.48
N SER A 11 -12.04 4.96 -3.75
CA SER A 11 -12.46 3.64 -4.15
C SER A 11 -11.35 2.74 -3.64
N TYR A 12 -11.55 2.18 -2.45
CA TYR A 12 -10.66 1.18 -1.88
C TYR A 12 -10.72 0.01 -2.83
N LEU A 13 -9.81 0.03 -3.79
CA LEU A 13 -9.66 -1.00 -4.78
C LEU A 13 -9.22 -2.23 -4.00
N ASN A 14 -10.16 -3.14 -3.71
CA ASN A 14 -9.89 -4.49 -3.24
C ASN A 14 -9.20 -5.24 -4.38
N THR A 15 -7.97 -4.85 -4.72
CA THR A 15 -7.14 -5.66 -5.60
C THR A 15 -6.62 -6.82 -4.78
N VAL A 16 -6.96 -8.02 -5.27
CA VAL A 16 -6.15 -9.19 -5.00
C VAL A 16 -4.71 -8.80 -5.30
N ILE A 17 -3.83 -8.85 -4.29
CA ILE A 17 -2.39 -8.61 -4.49
C ILE A 17 -1.94 -9.61 -5.56
N PRO A 18 -1.48 -9.17 -6.75
CA PRO A 18 -0.98 -10.07 -7.77
C PRO A 18 0.36 -10.62 -7.27
N TYR A 19 0.32 -11.69 -6.48
CA TYR A 19 1.52 -12.38 -6.07
C TYR A 19 1.95 -13.29 -7.22
N GLU A 20 2.78 -12.76 -8.13
CA GLU A 20 3.64 -13.61 -8.93
C GLU A 20 4.72 -14.19 -8.02
N LYS A 21 4.72 -15.51 -7.86
CA LYS A 21 5.80 -16.24 -7.21
C LYS A 21 7.05 -16.12 -8.09
N ARG A 22 7.75 -14.99 -8.01
CA ARG A 22 8.99 -14.78 -8.75
C ARG A 22 10.04 -15.77 -8.24
N ALA A 23 10.81 -16.35 -9.16
CA ALA A 23 11.82 -17.36 -8.84
C ALA A 23 12.98 -16.81 -8.00
N SER A 24 13.11 -15.48 -7.92
CA SER A 24 14.10 -14.78 -7.10
C SER A 24 13.50 -14.34 -5.77
N PRO A 25 14.26 -14.44 -4.65
CA PRO A 25 13.88 -13.80 -3.40
C PRO A 25 13.57 -12.31 -3.61
N PRO A 26 12.63 -11.72 -2.86
CA PRO A 26 12.43 -10.28 -2.87
C PRO A 26 13.74 -9.57 -2.55
N SER A 27 13.95 -8.39 -3.13
CA SER A 27 15.10 -7.56 -2.80
C SER A 27 15.06 -7.16 -1.31
N VAL A 28 16.20 -6.76 -0.74
CA VAL A 28 16.23 -6.25 0.64
C VAL A 28 15.30 -5.03 0.78
N ASP A 29 15.23 -4.20 -0.26
CA ASP A 29 14.36 -3.02 -0.31
C ASP A 29 12.87 -3.41 -0.29
N ASP A 30 12.49 -4.44 -1.06
CA ASP A 30 11.13 -4.99 -1.05
C ASP A 30 10.76 -5.53 0.32
N LEU A 31 11.67 -6.32 0.92
CA LEU A 31 11.44 -6.92 2.22
C LEU A 31 11.26 -5.85 3.30
N GLN A 32 12.04 -4.77 3.25
CA GLN A 32 11.93 -3.65 4.17
C GLN A 32 10.61 -2.89 3.99
N MET A 33 10.18 -2.68 2.75
CA MET A 33 8.91 -2.01 2.46
C MET A 33 7.71 -2.84 2.94
N LEU A 34 7.72 -4.14 2.66
CA LEU A 34 6.72 -5.09 3.16
C LEU A 34 6.68 -5.12 4.69
N THR A 35 7.84 -5.13 5.34
CA THR A 35 7.94 -5.11 6.81
C THR A 35 7.32 -3.84 7.39
N ASN A 36 7.60 -2.67 6.79
CA ASN A 36 7.03 -1.40 7.23
C ASN A 36 5.52 -1.35 7.06
N ILE A 37 4.98 -1.89 5.96
CA ILE A 37 3.52 -1.99 5.74
C ILE A 37 2.89 -2.87 6.82
N LEU A 38 3.43 -4.07 7.06
CA LEU A 38 2.90 -5.00 8.07
C LEU A 38 2.94 -4.39 9.47
N TYR A 39 4.02 -3.68 9.79
CA TYR A 39 4.15 -2.99 11.08
C TYR A 39 3.12 -1.86 11.22
N ALA A 40 2.98 -1.02 10.19
CA ALA A 40 1.99 0.04 10.16
C ALA A 40 0.55 -0.48 10.29
N MET A 41 0.24 -1.64 9.68
CA MET A 41 -1.05 -2.30 9.83
C MET A 41 -1.27 -2.84 11.25
N LYS A 42 -0.23 -3.43 11.86
CA LYS A 42 -0.31 -3.90 13.26
C LYS A 42 -0.58 -2.76 14.24
N GLU A 43 -0.14 -1.54 13.92
CA GLU A 43 -0.33 -0.34 14.74
C GLU A 43 -1.54 0.50 14.35
N ASP A 44 -2.37 0.06 13.40
CA ASP A 44 -3.47 0.85 12.82
C ASP A 44 -3.03 2.26 12.39
N SER A 45 -1.84 2.35 11.79
CA SER A 45 -1.26 3.63 11.37
C SER A 45 -1.97 4.22 10.15
N ASP A 46 -2.26 5.53 10.20
CA ASP A 46 -2.77 6.31 9.06
C ASP A 46 -1.83 6.30 7.82
N LYS A 47 -0.60 5.79 7.96
CA LYS A 47 0.39 5.68 6.88
C LYS A 47 0.20 4.44 6.00
N VAL A 48 -0.64 3.47 6.41
CA VAL A 48 -0.87 2.23 5.66
C VAL A 48 -1.28 2.50 4.20
N PRO A 49 -2.23 3.41 3.90
CA PRO A 49 -2.65 3.68 2.52
C PRO A 49 -1.50 4.22 1.65
N THR A 50 -0.67 5.11 2.21
CA THR A 50 0.48 5.68 1.50
C THR A 50 1.53 4.61 1.21
N LEU A 51 1.89 3.80 2.21
CA LEU A 51 2.90 2.76 2.04
C LEU A 51 2.49 1.69 1.02
N LEU A 52 1.21 1.30 1.00
CA LEU A 52 0.65 0.40 -0.01
C LEU A 52 0.69 1.03 -1.41
N THR A 53 0.33 2.31 -1.52
CA THR A 53 0.36 3.05 -2.80
C THR A 53 1.76 3.08 -3.37
N ASP A 54 2.75 3.46 -2.55
CA ASP A 54 4.14 3.54 -2.99
C ASP A 54 4.67 2.17 -3.43
N TYR A 55 4.31 1.09 -2.72
CA TYR A 55 4.75 -0.26 -3.06
C TYR A 55 4.20 -0.72 -4.42
N ILE A 56 2.92 -0.43 -4.69
CA ILE A 56 2.27 -0.76 -5.96
C ILE A 56 2.88 0.06 -7.11
N LEU A 57 3.08 1.37 -6.91
CA LEU A 57 3.60 2.27 -7.95
C LEU A 57 5.08 2.00 -8.27
N LYS A 58 5.85 1.46 -7.33
CA LYS A 58 7.27 1.13 -7.53
C LYS A 58 7.46 -0.03 -8.52
N GLY A 59 6.39 -0.80 -8.82
CA GLY A 59 6.34 -1.71 -9.97
C GLY A 59 7.38 -2.82 -9.94
N HIS A 60 7.58 -3.45 -8.78
CA HIS A 60 8.49 -4.59 -8.62
C HIS A 60 8.06 -5.82 -9.43
#